data_AF-A0A651HTG5-F1
#
_entry.id   AF-A0A651HTG5-F1
#
_cell.length_a   1.000
_cell.length_b   1.000
_cell.length_c   1.000
_cell.angle_alpha   90.00
_cell.angle_beta   90.00
_cell.angle_gamma   90.00
#
_symmetry.space_group_name_H-M   'P 1'
#
loop_
_entity.id
_entity.type
_entity.pdbx_description
1 polymer ?
#
loop_
_entity_poly.entity_id
_entity_poly.type
_entity_poly.pdbx_seq_one_letter_code
_entity_poly.pdbx_strand_id
1 'polypeptide(L)'
;MPNRRRSGPGARAPTGRNAVLISIGLDYRTMTVAERERWVIADDRVPDLYREMRRAEIEEAVAVRTCNRTELYAWGTQEEPNPSALAALWAASIGLENAPEHRLVIRRETGAVRHLLRVCGGLESQVLGDIHILGQVRSAYREAIRFEAAGTHLRRLFDTAIRAGKRVRTETELMAGRSSVGSEAARYLIRRLPARTAVMVLGCGKVGSHAARTLAESGHHRVILVNRTDSRAEKLARECGIEWAPYADLNRLLGEVSGVIVATGAPTPILHPNHIPSGDRRQTPLVFVDVALPRNVAPGVGGIPGVVLRDLDDVHPEAGQVEAARQGAIPAAEIVIREELRGFQEWRSTIGASQALRPLRELVLDVTRREVGYTSREDEEVERVARRVAAKIMARPMIALRESGADQDEVTGLARTLERLFGSSLTTHTENGCRDSP
;
A
#
# COMPACT_ATOMS: atom_id res chain seq x y z
N MET A 1 60.29 4.95 7.36
CA MET A 1 58.87 4.97 7.78
C MET A 1 57.98 5.09 6.55
N PRO A 2 57.49 3.99 5.94
CA PRO A 2 56.51 4.08 4.86
C PRO A 2 55.09 3.72 5.32
N ASN A 3 54.22 4.68 5.04
CA ASN A 3 52.76 4.72 4.97
C ASN A 3 52.01 3.36 4.87
N ARG A 4 51.29 2.98 5.94
CA ARG A 4 50.28 1.90 5.92
C ARG A 4 48.96 2.45 5.37
N ARG A 5 48.61 2.12 4.13
CA ARG A 5 47.24 2.27 3.62
C ARG A 5 46.34 1.25 4.33
N ARG A 6 45.34 1.73 5.06
CA ARG A 6 44.26 0.93 5.64
C ARG A 6 43.40 0.35 4.51
N SER A 7 43.45 -0.96 4.32
CA SER A 7 42.44 -1.72 3.59
C SER A 7 41.13 -1.69 4.38
N GLY A 8 40.08 -1.10 3.80
CA GLY A 8 38.71 -1.19 4.34
C GLY A 8 38.18 -2.63 4.31
N PRO A 9 37.10 -2.94 5.04
CA PRO A 9 36.55 -4.29 5.09
C PRO A 9 36.07 -4.66 3.68
N GLY A 10 36.67 -5.70 3.11
CA GLY A 10 36.31 -6.19 1.79
C GLY A 10 34.85 -6.58 1.75
N ALA A 11 34.10 -5.99 0.82
CA ALA A 11 32.80 -6.49 0.42
C ALA A 11 33.00 -7.92 -0.07
N ARG A 12 32.54 -8.91 0.72
CA ARG A 12 32.50 -10.31 0.29
C ARG A 12 31.65 -10.38 -0.97
N ALA A 13 32.21 -10.94 -2.04
CA ALA A 13 31.46 -11.28 -3.24
C ALA A 13 30.32 -12.23 -2.85
N PRO A 14 29.08 -12.04 -3.36
CA PRO A 14 27.98 -12.93 -3.05
C PRO A 14 28.28 -14.32 -3.64
N THR A 15 28.58 -15.27 -2.76
CA THR A 15 28.56 -16.70 -3.06
C THR A 15 27.14 -17.04 -3.50
N GLY A 16 26.97 -17.70 -4.65
CA GLY A 16 25.67 -17.99 -5.29
C GLY A 16 24.77 -18.95 -4.49
N ARG A 17 24.31 -18.52 -3.31
CA ARG A 17 23.31 -19.19 -2.48
C ARG A 17 21.93 -18.62 -2.82
N ASN A 18 20.94 -19.50 -2.92
CA ASN A 18 19.59 -19.16 -3.33
C ASN A 18 18.90 -18.29 -2.30
N ALA A 19 18.38 -17.15 -2.74
CA ALA A 19 17.59 -16.27 -1.88
C ALA A 19 16.10 -16.62 -1.96
N VAL A 20 15.45 -16.71 -0.80
CA VAL A 20 14.05 -17.10 -0.66
C VAL A 20 13.29 -16.04 0.11
N LEU A 21 12.06 -15.76 -0.34
CA LEU A 21 11.12 -14.91 0.35
C LEU A 21 10.24 -15.76 1.28
N ILE A 22 10.16 -15.36 2.53
CA ILE A 22 9.25 -15.96 3.50
C ILE A 22 8.51 -14.87 4.27
N SER A 23 7.25 -15.13 4.61
CA SER A 23 6.54 -14.37 5.62
C SER A 23 6.02 -15.30 6.71
N ILE A 24 6.22 -14.93 7.97
CA ILE A 24 5.53 -15.55 9.11
C ILE A 24 4.63 -14.51 9.75
N GLY A 25 3.48 -14.94 10.27
CA GLY A 25 2.56 -13.98 10.86
C GLY A 25 1.51 -14.59 11.76
N LEU A 26 0.99 -13.75 12.63
CA LEU A 26 -0.16 -14.00 13.48
C LEU A 26 -1.21 -12.94 13.15
N ASP A 27 -2.47 -13.35 12.98
CA ASP A 27 -3.56 -12.43 12.67
C ASP A 27 -4.82 -12.72 13.49
N TYR A 28 -5.80 -11.85 13.35
CA TYR A 28 -7.07 -11.91 14.07
C TYR A 28 -7.88 -13.20 13.83
N ARG A 29 -7.58 -13.99 12.79
CA ARG A 29 -8.29 -15.23 12.49
C ARG A 29 -7.78 -16.40 13.31
N THR A 30 -6.50 -16.36 13.71
CA THR A 30 -5.86 -17.45 14.46
C THR A 30 -5.77 -17.17 15.97
N MET A 31 -5.94 -15.91 16.39
CA MET A 31 -5.74 -15.48 17.79
C MET A 31 -6.74 -14.42 18.27
N THR A 32 -7.11 -14.49 19.55
CA THR A 32 -7.85 -13.45 20.27
C THR A 32 -7.03 -12.18 20.47
N VAL A 33 -7.66 -11.06 20.84
CA VAL A 33 -6.96 -9.77 21.05
C VAL A 33 -5.88 -9.90 22.14
N ALA A 34 -6.22 -10.44 23.31
CA ALA A 34 -5.30 -10.61 24.44
C ALA A 34 -4.14 -11.58 24.13
N GLU A 35 -4.34 -12.50 23.19
CA GLU A 35 -3.26 -13.33 22.66
C GLU A 35 -2.37 -12.51 21.73
N ARG A 36 -2.94 -11.76 20.77
CA ARG A 36 -2.16 -10.94 19.83
C ARG A 36 -1.32 -9.87 20.50
N GLU A 37 -1.84 -9.20 21.53
CA GLU A 37 -1.11 -8.16 22.28
C GLU A 37 0.23 -8.66 22.83
N ARG A 38 0.28 -9.93 23.25
CA ARG A 38 1.52 -10.56 23.74
C ARG A 38 2.57 -10.77 22.66
N TRP A 39 2.17 -10.77 21.38
CA TRP A 39 3.04 -11.01 20.22
C TRP A 39 3.38 -9.73 19.45
N VAL A 40 2.92 -8.56 19.92
CA VAL A 40 3.28 -7.28 19.32
C VAL A 40 4.75 -6.98 19.63
N ILE A 41 5.53 -6.72 18.60
CA ILE A 41 6.90 -6.22 18.75
C ILE A 41 6.80 -4.73 19.06
N ALA A 42 7.28 -4.30 20.23
CA ALA A 42 7.30 -2.88 20.60
C ALA A 42 8.25 -2.07 19.70
N ASP A 43 7.96 -0.78 19.49
CA ASP A 43 8.70 0.10 18.56
C ASP A 43 10.19 0.19 18.90
N ASP A 44 10.54 0.22 20.19
CA ASP A 44 11.90 0.27 20.69
C ASP A 44 12.68 -1.04 20.49
N ARG A 45 11.99 -2.17 20.28
CA ARG A 45 12.58 -3.51 20.07
C ARG A 45 12.85 -3.82 18.60
N VAL A 46 12.22 -3.11 17.66
CA VAL A 46 12.40 -3.32 16.21
C VAL A 46 13.86 -3.20 15.75
N PRO A 47 14.65 -2.20 16.20
CA PRO A 47 16.05 -2.08 15.76
C PRO A 47 16.92 -3.25 16.23
N ASP A 48 16.67 -3.76 17.44
CA ASP A 48 17.34 -4.95 17.96
C ASP A 48 16.99 -6.18 17.12
N LEU A 49 15.70 -6.38 16.83
CA LEU A 49 15.22 -7.49 16.00
C LEU A 49 15.91 -7.51 14.63
N TYR A 50 16.00 -6.36 13.94
CA TYR A 50 16.70 -6.29 12.65
C TYR A 50 18.21 -6.55 12.77
N ARG A 51 18.84 -6.19 13.89
CA ARG A 51 20.24 -6.55 14.15
C ARG A 51 20.43 -8.05 14.34
N GLU A 52 19.56 -8.71 15.10
CA GLU A 52 19.64 -10.17 15.26
C GLU A 52 19.34 -10.92 13.97
N MET A 53 18.36 -10.46 13.18
CA MET A 53 18.07 -11.05 11.86
C MET A 53 19.29 -11.02 10.93
N ARG A 54 20.01 -9.90 10.87
CA ARG A 54 21.25 -9.80 10.08
C ARG A 54 22.34 -10.76 10.56
N ARG A 55 22.46 -10.99 11.88
CA ARG A 55 23.40 -11.96 12.44
C ARG A 55 23.04 -13.40 12.08
N ALA A 56 21.74 -13.68 11.91
CA ALA A 56 21.20 -14.95 11.48
C ALA A 56 21.18 -15.12 9.94
N GLU A 57 21.97 -14.34 9.20
CA GLU A 57 22.08 -14.37 7.74
C GLU A 57 20.75 -14.08 6.99
N ILE A 58 19.81 -13.39 7.64
CA ILE A 58 18.65 -12.81 6.97
C ILE A 58 19.07 -11.46 6.38
N GLU A 59 19.12 -11.39 5.05
CA GLU A 59 19.63 -10.24 4.29
C GLU A 59 18.71 -9.03 4.39
N GLU A 60 17.40 -9.26 4.27
CA GLU A 60 16.41 -8.20 4.35
C GLU A 60 15.22 -8.62 5.22
N ALA A 61 14.66 -7.69 5.99
CA ALA A 61 13.48 -7.91 6.80
C ALA A 61 12.59 -6.67 6.92
N VAL A 62 11.27 -6.89 6.99
CA VAL A 62 10.27 -5.86 7.31
C VAL A 62 9.24 -6.43 8.30
N ALA A 63 8.94 -5.66 9.35
CA ALA A 63 7.97 -6.03 10.38
C ALA A 63 6.69 -5.19 10.23
N VAL A 64 5.59 -5.82 9.82
CA VAL A 64 4.28 -5.18 9.70
C VAL A 64 3.50 -5.42 10.98
N ARG A 65 3.24 -4.36 11.73
CA ARG A 65 2.67 -4.41 13.08
C ARG A 65 1.41 -3.55 13.13
N THR A 66 0.27 -4.15 13.43
CA THR A 66 -1.03 -3.47 13.58
C THR A 66 -1.81 -4.10 14.74
N CYS A 67 -2.97 -3.54 15.09
CA CYS A 67 -3.86 -4.13 16.10
C CYS A 67 -4.44 -5.52 15.71
N ASN A 68 -4.41 -5.84 14.41
CA ASN A 68 -5.04 -7.05 13.86
C ASN A 68 -4.04 -8.05 13.27
N ARG A 69 -2.77 -7.68 13.13
CA ARG A 69 -1.72 -8.58 12.66
C ARG A 69 -0.34 -8.15 13.13
N THR A 70 0.51 -9.14 13.36
CA THR A 70 1.96 -8.96 13.40
C THR A 70 2.56 -9.93 12.39
N GLU A 71 3.30 -9.41 11.42
CA GLU A 71 3.88 -10.21 10.33
C GLU A 71 5.32 -9.79 10.10
N LEU A 72 6.19 -10.78 9.88
CA LEU A 72 7.58 -10.61 9.50
C LEU A 72 7.77 -11.12 8.09
N TYR A 73 8.23 -10.24 7.20
CA TYR A 73 8.66 -10.56 5.86
C TYR A 73 10.18 -10.58 5.84
N ALA A 74 10.76 -11.68 5.37
CA ALA A 74 12.20 -11.86 5.35
C ALA A 74 12.67 -12.38 3.98
N TRP A 75 13.85 -11.92 3.59
CA TRP A 75 14.59 -12.34 2.42
C TRP A 75 15.99 -12.74 2.87
N GLY A 76 16.48 -13.91 2.46
CA GLY A 76 17.81 -14.36 2.86
C GLY A 76 18.31 -15.54 2.04
N THR A 77 19.63 -15.72 2.07
CA THR A 77 20.38 -16.71 1.29
C THR A 77 20.72 -17.95 2.12
N GLN A 78 19.74 -18.83 2.29
CA GLN A 78 19.98 -20.20 2.74
C GLN A 78 19.12 -21.17 1.93
N GLU A 79 19.52 -22.45 1.91
CA GLU A 79 18.78 -23.53 1.24
C GLU A 79 17.29 -23.53 1.61
N GLU A 80 16.94 -23.07 2.81
CA GLU A 80 15.64 -22.44 3.10
C GLU A 80 15.80 -21.45 4.27
N PRO A 81 15.26 -20.21 4.23
CA PRO A 81 15.08 -19.40 5.42
C PRO A 81 14.14 -20.19 6.34
N ASN A 82 14.71 -20.70 7.43
CA ASN A 82 14.01 -21.57 8.36
C ASN A 82 12.89 -20.77 9.07
N PRO A 83 11.60 -21.10 8.84
CA PRO A 83 10.49 -20.42 9.52
C PRO A 83 10.65 -20.43 11.04
N SER A 84 11.20 -21.51 11.61
CA SER A 84 11.44 -21.62 13.05
C SER A 84 12.55 -20.68 13.54
N ALA A 85 13.55 -20.38 12.72
CA ALA A 85 14.58 -19.39 13.09
C ALA A 85 13.99 -17.97 13.16
N LEU A 86 13.16 -17.60 12.19
CA LEU A 86 12.42 -16.33 12.21
C LEU A 86 11.46 -16.25 13.40
N ALA A 87 10.78 -17.35 13.69
CA ALA A 87 9.86 -17.46 14.81
C ALA A 87 10.59 -17.30 16.15
N ALA A 88 11.75 -17.94 16.31
CA ALA A 88 12.59 -17.82 17.50
C ALA A 88 13.11 -16.39 17.70
N LEU A 89 13.57 -15.73 16.63
CA LEU A 89 14.01 -14.32 16.69
C LEU A 89 12.86 -13.38 17.08
N TRP A 90 11.66 -13.63 16.55
CA TRP A 90 10.47 -12.88 16.95
C TRP A 90 10.16 -13.11 18.43
N ALA A 91 10.07 -14.36 18.89
CA ALA A 91 9.81 -14.68 20.30
C ALA A 91 10.84 -14.02 21.24
N ALA A 92 12.13 -14.12 20.92
CA ALA A 92 13.19 -13.49 21.70
C ALA A 92 13.06 -11.96 21.75
N SER A 93 12.62 -11.32 20.66
CA SER A 93 12.45 -9.85 20.62
C SER A 93 11.41 -9.32 21.62
N ILE A 94 10.44 -10.15 21.98
CA ILE A 94 9.35 -9.86 22.94
C ILE A 94 9.56 -10.56 24.29
N GLY A 95 10.74 -11.16 24.52
CA GLY A 95 11.09 -11.80 25.80
C GLY A 95 10.44 -13.17 26.03
N LEU A 96 10.02 -13.86 24.96
CA LEU A 96 9.48 -15.22 25.03
C LEU A 96 10.55 -16.23 24.55
N GLU A 97 10.56 -17.40 25.17
CA GLU A 97 11.49 -18.48 24.81
C GLU A 97 11.11 -19.17 23.49
N ASN A 98 9.80 -19.35 23.25
CA ASN A 98 9.31 -20.13 22.11
C ASN A 98 8.14 -19.42 21.42
N ALA A 99 8.12 -19.47 20.09
CA ALA A 99 6.99 -19.04 19.28
C ALA A 99 5.85 -20.07 19.32
N PRO A 100 4.57 -19.68 19.09
CA PRO A 100 3.47 -20.61 19.05
C PRO A 100 3.42 -21.18 17.63
N GLU A 101 4.33 -22.12 17.31
CA GLU A 101 4.55 -22.60 15.94
C GLU A 101 3.27 -23.06 15.25
N HIS A 102 2.37 -23.73 15.98
CA HIS A 102 1.08 -24.21 15.48
C HIS A 102 0.07 -23.10 15.10
N ARG A 103 0.32 -21.84 15.50
CA ARG A 103 -0.55 -20.69 15.18
C ARG A 103 0.06 -19.77 14.14
N LEU A 104 1.35 -19.93 13.84
CA LEU A 104 2.04 -19.13 12.85
C LEU A 104 1.56 -19.50 11.44
N VAL A 105 1.15 -18.50 10.69
CA VAL A 105 0.88 -18.67 9.27
C VAL A 105 2.16 -18.41 8.50
N ILE A 106 2.73 -19.48 7.96
CA ILE A 106 3.95 -19.46 7.17
C ILE A 106 3.57 -19.40 5.69
N ARG A 107 4.14 -18.43 4.96
CA ARG A 107 3.97 -18.31 3.52
C ARG A 107 5.32 -18.16 2.88
N ARG A 108 5.54 -18.86 1.78
CA ARG A 108 6.76 -18.78 0.99
C ARG A 108 6.46 -18.15 -0.34
N GLU A 109 7.44 -17.44 -0.86
CA GLU A 109 7.50 -17.08 -2.27
C GLU A 109 6.26 -16.33 -2.76
N THR A 110 5.68 -16.76 -3.88
CA THR A 110 4.44 -16.21 -4.44
C THR A 110 3.32 -16.09 -3.41
N GLY A 111 3.25 -17.01 -2.44
CA GLY A 111 2.28 -16.95 -1.34
C GLY A 111 2.49 -15.75 -0.43
N ALA A 112 3.73 -15.44 -0.08
CA ALA A 112 4.07 -14.28 0.74
C ALA A 112 3.81 -12.97 -0.02
N VAL A 113 4.17 -12.92 -1.32
CA VAL A 113 3.89 -11.77 -2.19
C VAL A 113 2.39 -11.51 -2.27
N ARG A 114 1.62 -12.50 -2.72
CA ARG A 114 0.16 -12.39 -2.89
C ARG A 114 -0.52 -11.95 -1.59
N HIS A 115 -0.09 -12.50 -0.45
CA HIS A 115 -0.61 -12.12 0.86
C HIS A 115 -0.39 -10.63 1.13
N LEU A 116 0.84 -10.12 0.98
CA LEU A 116 1.12 -8.70 1.20
C LEU A 116 0.31 -7.79 0.27
N LEU A 117 0.17 -8.18 -1.01
CA LEU A 117 -0.66 -7.44 -1.97
C LEU A 117 -2.13 -7.37 -1.48
N ARG A 118 -2.68 -8.51 -1.02
CA ARG A 118 -4.05 -8.59 -0.45
C ARG A 118 -4.20 -7.80 0.86
N VAL A 119 -3.18 -7.79 1.72
CA VAL A 119 -3.13 -6.95 2.94
C VAL A 119 -3.20 -5.48 2.58
N CYS A 120 -2.36 -5.00 1.66
CA CYS A 120 -2.39 -3.62 1.19
C CYS A 120 -3.70 -3.24 0.48
N GLY A 121 -4.31 -4.20 -0.22
CA GLY A 121 -5.64 -4.07 -0.82
C GLY A 121 -6.79 -4.02 0.20
N GLY A 122 -6.55 -4.37 1.46
CA GLY A 122 -7.57 -4.42 2.50
C GLY A 122 -8.45 -5.68 2.46
N LEU A 123 -8.10 -6.67 1.64
CA LEU A 123 -8.80 -7.96 1.52
C LEU A 123 -8.52 -8.90 2.70
N GLU A 124 -7.43 -8.66 3.43
CA GLU A 124 -7.06 -9.43 4.61
C GLU A 124 -7.50 -8.77 5.92
N SER A 125 -8.21 -7.64 5.86
CA SER A 125 -8.60 -6.89 7.05
C SER A 125 -9.88 -7.45 7.67
N GLN A 126 -10.03 -7.35 9.00
CA GLN A 126 -11.25 -7.73 9.71
C GLN A 126 -12.47 -6.98 9.17
N VAL A 127 -12.29 -5.70 8.83
CA VAL A 127 -13.26 -4.91 8.06
C VAL A 127 -12.71 -4.77 6.66
N LEU A 128 -13.43 -5.30 5.66
CA LEU A 128 -12.99 -5.23 4.27
C LEU A 128 -12.72 -3.78 3.83
N GLY A 129 -11.60 -3.62 3.14
CA GLY A 129 -11.16 -2.32 2.63
C GLY A 129 -10.68 -1.34 3.71
N ASP A 130 -10.11 -1.80 4.83
CA ASP A 130 -9.54 -0.92 5.87
C ASP A 130 -8.66 0.20 5.24
N ILE A 131 -8.99 1.47 5.55
CA ILE A 131 -8.27 2.62 5.00
C ILE A 131 -6.91 2.82 5.65
N HIS A 132 -6.67 2.27 6.83
CA HIS A 132 -5.45 2.48 7.60
C HIS A 132 -4.36 1.49 7.24
N ILE A 133 -4.71 0.25 6.85
CA ILE A 133 -3.74 -0.83 6.64
C ILE A 133 -2.65 -0.47 5.63
N LEU A 134 -3.01 0.16 4.50
CA LEU A 134 -2.03 0.62 3.50
C LEU A 134 -1.05 1.64 4.08
N GLY A 135 -1.54 2.56 4.93
CA GLY A 135 -0.72 3.56 5.60
C GLY A 135 0.20 2.94 6.66
N GLN A 136 -0.29 1.93 7.39
CA GLN A 136 0.48 1.17 8.38
C GLN A 136 1.60 0.36 7.71
N VAL A 137 1.28 -0.39 6.65
CA VAL A 137 2.28 -1.13 5.86
C VAL A 137 3.34 -0.19 5.29
N ARG A 138 2.94 0.95 4.74
CA ARG A 138 3.89 1.97 4.26
C ARG A 138 4.79 2.52 5.37
N SER A 139 4.28 2.64 6.59
CA SER A 139 5.05 3.14 7.74
C SER A 139 6.07 2.09 8.20
N ALA A 140 5.65 0.83 8.35
CA ALA A 140 6.54 -0.30 8.64
C ALA A 140 7.66 -0.45 7.60
N TYR A 141 7.34 -0.32 6.31
CA TYR A 141 8.33 -0.34 5.24
C TYR A 141 9.36 0.80 5.34
N ARG A 142 8.90 2.02 5.61
CA ARG A 142 9.79 3.19 5.79
C ARG A 142 10.69 3.04 7.01
N GLU A 143 10.17 2.46 8.08
CA GLU A 143 10.95 2.13 9.28
C GLU A 143 12.07 1.13 8.95
N ALA A 144 11.77 0.04 8.24
CA ALA A 144 12.77 -0.93 7.81
C ALA A 144 13.84 -0.32 6.88
N ILE A 145 13.46 0.61 6.00
CA ILE A 145 14.43 1.37 5.18
C ILE A 145 15.36 2.18 6.07
N ARG A 146 14.83 2.90 7.07
CA ARG A 146 15.60 3.75 7.98
C ARG A 146 16.64 2.96 8.77
N PHE A 147 16.35 1.71 9.10
CA PHE A 147 17.27 0.81 9.82
C PHE A 147 18.11 -0.08 8.90
N GLU A 148 18.13 0.21 7.60
CA GLU A 148 18.87 -0.56 6.58
C GLU A 148 18.53 -2.07 6.63
N ALA A 149 17.29 -2.39 6.98
CA ALA A 149 16.77 -3.75 7.02
C ALA A 149 16.05 -4.12 5.72
N ALA A 150 15.54 -3.15 4.95
CA ALA A 150 14.95 -3.39 3.64
C ALA A 150 15.93 -3.04 2.50
N GLY A 151 16.31 -4.06 1.72
CA GLY A 151 17.17 -3.94 0.55
C GLY A 151 16.39 -3.97 -0.76
N THR A 152 17.04 -4.35 -1.85
CA THR A 152 16.47 -4.33 -3.20
C THR A 152 15.19 -5.16 -3.31
N HIS A 153 15.15 -6.33 -2.64
CA HIS A 153 14.07 -7.30 -2.82
C HIS A 153 12.78 -6.90 -2.11
N LEU A 154 12.88 -6.59 -0.81
CA LEU A 154 11.75 -6.12 -0.03
C LEU A 154 11.33 -4.70 -0.43
N ARG A 155 12.24 -3.83 -0.88
CA ARG A 155 11.82 -2.55 -1.48
C ARG A 155 10.91 -2.74 -2.68
N ARG A 156 11.33 -3.60 -3.63
CA ARG A 156 10.51 -3.90 -4.80
C ARG A 156 9.15 -4.50 -4.39
N LEU A 157 9.15 -5.46 -3.47
CA LEU A 157 7.93 -6.12 -3.00
C LEU A 157 6.96 -5.12 -2.35
N PHE A 158 7.43 -4.31 -1.40
CA PHE A 158 6.57 -3.37 -0.68
C PHE A 158 6.10 -2.23 -1.58
N ASP A 159 6.92 -1.76 -2.53
CA ASP A 159 6.48 -0.78 -3.52
C ASP A 159 5.38 -1.33 -4.44
N THR A 160 5.51 -2.58 -4.91
CA THR A 160 4.45 -3.28 -5.65
C THR A 160 3.18 -3.43 -4.80
N ALA A 161 3.31 -3.83 -3.53
CA ALA A 161 2.16 -3.96 -2.65
C ALA A 161 1.44 -2.63 -2.37
N ILE A 162 2.20 -1.56 -2.16
CA ILE A 162 1.62 -0.22 -1.97
C ILE A 162 0.91 0.24 -3.25
N ARG A 163 1.46 -0.07 -4.43
CA ARG A 163 0.83 0.22 -5.72
C ARG A 163 -0.47 -0.58 -5.89
N ALA A 164 -0.45 -1.88 -5.63
CA ALA A 164 -1.64 -2.73 -5.67
C ALA A 164 -2.73 -2.19 -4.74
N GLY A 165 -2.39 -1.82 -3.49
CA GLY A 165 -3.34 -1.24 -2.55
C GLY A 165 -3.93 0.10 -3.01
N LYS A 166 -3.15 0.95 -3.69
CA LYS A 166 -3.66 2.18 -4.32
C LYS A 166 -4.61 1.87 -5.48
N ARG A 167 -4.23 0.95 -6.37
CA ARG A 167 -5.05 0.55 -7.51
C ARG A 167 -6.37 -0.08 -7.08
N VAL A 168 -6.35 -1.01 -6.11
CA VAL A 168 -7.58 -1.57 -5.54
C VAL A 168 -8.51 -0.47 -5.00
N ARG A 169 -7.97 0.57 -4.37
CA ARG A 169 -8.78 1.71 -3.88
C ARG A 169 -9.41 2.55 -4.98
N THR A 170 -8.74 2.70 -6.11
CA THR A 170 -9.17 3.62 -7.19
C THR A 170 -9.94 2.92 -8.31
N GLU A 171 -9.68 1.63 -8.53
CA GLU A 171 -10.20 0.84 -9.65
C GLU A 171 -11.33 -0.11 -9.22
N THR A 172 -11.62 -0.22 -7.92
CA THR A 172 -12.64 -1.14 -7.41
C THR A 172 -13.58 -0.49 -6.41
N GLU A 173 -14.76 -1.07 -6.27
CA GLU A 173 -15.76 -0.71 -5.27
C GLU A 173 -15.46 -1.31 -3.88
N LEU A 174 -14.25 -1.82 -3.62
CA LEU A 174 -13.90 -2.37 -2.29
C LEU A 174 -13.91 -1.28 -1.20
N MET A 175 -13.82 -0.01 -1.61
CA MET A 175 -13.99 1.15 -0.74
C MET A 175 -15.43 1.71 -0.75
N ALA A 176 -16.36 1.08 -1.48
CA ALA A 176 -17.76 1.48 -1.54
C ALA A 176 -18.43 1.37 -0.16
N GLY A 177 -19.43 2.23 0.04
CA GLY A 177 -20.10 2.41 1.32
C GLY A 177 -19.25 3.07 2.42
N ARG A 178 -18.02 3.55 2.11
CA ARG A 178 -17.29 4.55 2.92
C ARG A 178 -17.55 5.97 2.42
N SER A 179 -18.77 6.20 2.00
CA SER A 179 -19.24 7.54 1.80
C SER A 179 -19.01 8.36 3.06
N SER A 180 -18.41 9.53 2.90
CA SER A 180 -18.32 10.45 4.02
C SER A 180 -19.74 10.72 4.53
N VAL A 181 -19.86 11.04 5.82
CA VAL A 181 -21.13 11.49 6.42
C VAL A 181 -21.83 12.55 5.56
N GLY A 182 -21.06 13.49 5.00
CA GLY A 182 -21.60 14.53 4.12
C GLY A 182 -22.11 13.97 2.79
N SER A 183 -21.41 12.99 2.21
CA SER A 183 -21.85 12.31 0.98
C SER A 183 -23.11 11.48 1.20
N GLU A 184 -23.29 10.84 2.36
CA GLU A 184 -24.55 10.15 2.68
C GLU A 184 -25.69 11.11 2.93
N ALA A 185 -25.45 12.21 3.66
CA ALA A 185 -26.45 13.27 3.81
C ALA A 185 -26.90 13.81 2.44
N ALA A 186 -25.95 14.02 1.51
CA ALA A 186 -26.24 14.41 0.13
C ALA A 186 -27.08 13.36 -0.61
N ARG A 187 -26.68 12.08 -0.58
CA ARG A 187 -27.44 10.99 -1.22
C ARG A 187 -28.83 10.81 -0.62
N TYR A 188 -28.97 11.00 0.69
CA TYR A 188 -30.26 10.98 1.35
C TYR A 188 -31.20 12.04 0.75
N LEU A 189 -30.74 13.28 0.61
CA LEU A 189 -31.53 14.34 -0.02
C LEU A 189 -31.82 14.05 -1.50
N ILE A 190 -30.82 13.60 -2.28
CA ILE A 190 -30.99 13.26 -3.71
C ILE A 190 -32.09 12.21 -3.91
N ARG A 191 -32.16 11.20 -3.05
CA ARG A 191 -33.18 10.13 -3.14
C ARG A 191 -34.58 10.57 -2.72
N ARG A 192 -34.70 11.64 -1.92
CA ARG A 192 -35.96 12.00 -1.25
C ARG A 192 -36.61 13.26 -1.83
N LEU A 193 -35.82 14.15 -2.43
CA LEU A 193 -36.31 15.38 -3.01
C LEU A 193 -36.54 15.24 -4.52
N PRO A 194 -37.57 15.90 -5.08
CA PRO A 194 -37.74 15.99 -6.53
C PRO A 194 -36.52 16.63 -7.20
N ALA A 195 -36.22 16.21 -8.43
CA ALA A 195 -35.18 16.84 -9.24
C ALA A 195 -35.45 18.33 -9.46
N ARG A 196 -34.37 19.10 -9.69
CA ARG A 196 -34.34 20.55 -9.90
C ARG A 196 -34.82 21.41 -8.71
N THR A 197 -34.99 20.81 -7.53
CA THR A 197 -35.22 21.56 -6.29
C THR A 197 -33.94 22.25 -5.80
N ALA A 198 -34.11 23.30 -5.00
CA ALA A 198 -32.99 24.00 -4.35
C ALA A 198 -32.64 23.33 -3.01
N VAL A 199 -31.34 23.09 -2.81
CA VAL A 199 -30.77 22.50 -1.58
C VAL A 199 -29.66 23.38 -1.04
N MET A 200 -29.56 23.48 0.27
CA MET A 200 -28.55 24.27 0.97
C MET A 200 -27.57 23.37 1.73
N VAL A 201 -26.28 23.71 1.68
CA VAL A 201 -25.27 23.13 2.56
C VAL A 201 -24.77 24.21 3.50
N LEU A 202 -25.06 24.06 4.79
CA LEU A 202 -24.63 24.96 5.85
C LEU A 202 -23.36 24.42 6.49
N GLY A 203 -22.22 25.07 6.19
CA GLY A 203 -20.90 24.74 6.69
C GLY A 203 -19.95 24.22 5.61
N CYS A 204 -18.74 24.77 5.57
CA CYS A 204 -17.69 24.40 4.61
C CYS A 204 -16.55 23.58 5.23
N GLY A 205 -16.82 22.88 6.34
CA GLY A 205 -15.87 21.93 6.93
C GLY A 205 -15.66 20.70 6.04
N LYS A 206 -14.89 19.72 6.51
CA LYS A 206 -14.65 18.46 5.78
C LYS A 206 -15.95 17.77 5.36
N VAL A 207 -16.89 17.64 6.30
CA VAL A 207 -18.19 16.99 6.07
C VAL A 207 -19.03 17.78 5.05
N GLY A 208 -19.23 19.08 5.26
CA GLY A 208 -19.98 19.93 4.32
C GLY A 208 -19.36 20.00 2.92
N SER A 209 -18.02 19.98 2.83
CA SER A 209 -17.31 19.94 1.54
C SER A 209 -17.60 18.68 0.75
N HIS A 210 -17.66 17.53 1.41
CA HIS A 210 -18.04 16.28 0.74
C HIS A 210 -19.51 16.27 0.33
N ALA A 211 -20.41 16.80 1.16
CA ALA A 211 -21.82 16.93 0.82
C ALA A 211 -22.02 17.81 -0.43
N ALA A 212 -21.36 18.97 -0.46
CA ALA A 212 -21.42 19.90 -1.58
C ALA A 212 -20.91 19.29 -2.89
N ARG A 213 -19.76 18.60 -2.86
CA ARG A 213 -19.21 17.89 -4.03
C ARG A 213 -20.16 16.80 -4.52
N THR A 214 -20.67 15.96 -3.63
CA THR A 214 -21.62 14.90 -4.01
C THR A 214 -22.91 15.45 -4.61
N LEU A 215 -23.46 16.56 -4.07
CA LEU A 215 -24.63 17.22 -4.67
C LEU A 215 -24.30 17.84 -6.04
N ALA A 216 -23.15 18.49 -6.19
CA ALA A 216 -22.71 19.11 -7.44
C ALA A 216 -22.51 18.06 -8.55
N GLU A 217 -21.77 16.98 -8.25
CA GLU A 217 -21.53 15.84 -9.16
C GLU A 217 -22.83 15.17 -9.61
N SER A 218 -23.87 15.19 -8.76
CA SER A 218 -25.17 14.59 -9.08
C SER A 218 -25.91 15.34 -10.19
N GLY A 219 -25.70 16.67 -10.32
CA GLY A 219 -26.42 17.52 -11.28
C GLY A 219 -27.94 17.59 -11.09
N HIS A 220 -28.50 16.98 -10.03
CA HIS A 220 -29.94 16.85 -9.84
C HIS A 220 -30.60 18.10 -9.23
N HIS A 221 -29.86 18.91 -8.48
CA HIS A 221 -30.41 20.00 -7.67
C HIS A 221 -29.63 21.30 -7.86
N ARG A 222 -30.30 22.43 -7.59
CA ARG A 222 -29.64 23.74 -7.44
C ARG A 222 -29.02 23.80 -6.05
N VAL A 223 -27.69 23.87 -5.95
CA VAL A 223 -26.97 23.78 -4.67
C VAL A 223 -26.47 25.15 -4.25
N ILE A 224 -26.79 25.55 -3.02
CA ILE A 224 -26.37 26.83 -2.41
C ILE A 224 -25.51 26.54 -1.17
N LEU A 225 -24.27 27.03 -1.18
CA LEU A 225 -23.38 26.97 -0.02
C LEU A 225 -23.53 28.20 0.87
N VAL A 226 -23.67 27.97 2.17
CA VAL A 226 -23.70 29.02 3.19
C VAL A 226 -22.74 28.66 4.32
N ASN A 227 -21.95 29.63 4.80
CA ASN A 227 -21.01 29.41 5.89
C ASN A 227 -20.77 30.70 6.66
N ARG A 228 -20.54 30.62 7.98
CA ARG A 228 -20.30 31.79 8.85
C ARG A 228 -19.20 32.73 8.33
N THR A 229 -18.19 32.16 7.67
CA THR A 229 -17.15 32.93 6.98
C THR A 229 -17.40 32.83 5.49
N ASP A 230 -17.94 33.88 4.88
CA ASP A 230 -18.40 33.91 3.49
C ASP A 230 -17.30 33.51 2.49
N SER A 231 -16.06 33.96 2.69
CA SER A 231 -14.93 33.63 1.82
C SER A 231 -14.65 32.12 1.68
N ARG A 232 -15.02 31.32 2.70
CA ARG A 232 -14.91 29.85 2.61
C ARG A 232 -16.02 29.23 1.75
N ALA A 233 -17.24 29.78 1.82
CA ALA A 233 -18.35 29.34 0.97
C ALA A 233 -18.07 29.69 -0.49
N GLU A 234 -17.64 30.91 -0.76
CA GLU A 234 -17.27 31.36 -2.11
C GLU A 234 -16.19 30.47 -2.73
N LYS A 235 -15.10 30.21 -1.98
CA LYS A 235 -14.00 29.37 -2.46
C LYS A 235 -14.48 27.96 -2.82
N LEU A 236 -15.19 27.30 -1.93
CA LEU A 236 -15.66 25.93 -2.15
C LEU A 236 -16.70 25.86 -3.27
N ALA A 237 -17.60 26.85 -3.36
CA ALA A 237 -18.59 26.93 -4.41
C ALA A 237 -17.95 27.07 -5.80
N ARG A 238 -16.90 27.91 -5.91
CA ARG A 238 -16.09 28.03 -7.13
C ARG A 238 -15.40 26.72 -7.51
N GLU A 239 -14.83 26.00 -6.54
CA GLU A 239 -14.20 24.69 -6.78
C GLU A 239 -15.19 23.63 -7.26
N CYS A 240 -16.45 23.70 -6.82
CA CYS A 240 -17.48 22.70 -7.13
C CYS A 240 -18.40 23.11 -8.29
N GLY A 241 -18.30 24.35 -8.80
CA GLY A 241 -19.19 24.86 -9.84
C GLY A 241 -20.64 25.08 -9.39
N ILE A 242 -20.85 25.47 -8.13
CA ILE A 242 -22.19 25.68 -7.52
C ILE A 242 -22.34 27.10 -6.97
N GLU A 243 -23.54 27.43 -6.48
CA GLU A 243 -23.84 28.75 -5.94
C GLU A 243 -23.40 28.87 -4.46
N TRP A 244 -23.15 30.10 -4.01
CA TRP A 244 -23.01 30.43 -2.60
C TRP A 244 -23.83 31.67 -2.27
N ALA A 245 -24.15 31.87 -1.00
CA ALA A 245 -24.82 33.06 -0.52
C ALA A 245 -24.23 33.53 0.82
N PRO A 246 -24.31 34.85 1.14
CA PRO A 246 -23.84 35.38 2.42
C PRO A 246 -24.58 34.75 3.60
N TYR A 247 -23.88 34.56 4.73
CA TYR A 247 -24.51 34.02 5.93
C TYR A 247 -25.72 34.84 6.43
N ALA A 248 -25.73 36.14 6.17
CA ALA A 248 -26.84 37.04 6.51
C ALA A 248 -28.16 36.65 5.83
N ASP A 249 -28.10 35.98 4.67
CA ASP A 249 -29.27 35.57 3.90
C ASP A 249 -29.88 34.23 4.37
N LEU A 250 -29.28 33.58 5.38
CA LEU A 250 -29.66 32.24 5.83
C LEU A 250 -31.17 32.08 6.04
N ASN A 251 -31.81 32.99 6.78
CA ASN A 251 -33.24 32.90 7.09
C ASN A 251 -34.12 33.05 5.85
N ARG A 252 -33.75 33.91 4.90
CA ARG A 252 -34.44 34.08 3.62
C ARG A 252 -34.34 32.80 2.80
N LEU A 253 -33.14 32.23 2.70
CA LEU A 253 -32.87 31.01 1.94
C LEU A 253 -33.61 29.79 2.48
N LEU A 254 -33.84 29.69 3.80
CA LEU A 254 -34.70 28.65 4.38
C LEU A 254 -36.14 28.68 3.84
N GLY A 255 -36.61 29.82 3.32
CA GLY A 255 -37.87 29.95 2.59
C GLY A 255 -37.85 29.32 1.20
N GLU A 256 -36.70 29.32 0.55
CA GLU A 256 -36.56 29.02 -0.89
C GLU A 256 -36.09 27.58 -1.17
N VAL A 257 -35.51 26.91 -0.17
CA VAL A 257 -34.96 25.56 -0.32
C VAL A 257 -35.93 24.48 0.17
N SER A 258 -35.74 23.26 -0.34
CA SER A 258 -36.49 22.06 0.09
C SER A 258 -35.64 21.12 0.95
N GLY A 259 -34.31 21.29 0.95
CA GLY A 259 -33.37 20.48 1.73
C GLY A 259 -32.22 21.31 2.29
N VAL A 260 -31.79 20.97 3.51
CA VAL A 260 -30.66 21.61 4.18
C VAL A 260 -29.78 20.56 4.83
N ILE A 261 -28.49 20.52 4.47
CA ILE A 261 -27.48 19.74 5.17
C ILE A 261 -26.76 20.67 6.15
N VAL A 262 -26.75 20.32 7.42
CA VAL A 262 -26.10 21.11 8.48
C VAL A 262 -24.84 20.38 8.94
N ALA A 263 -23.68 20.97 8.64
CA ALA A 263 -22.37 20.37 8.85
C ALA A 263 -21.36 21.42 9.36
N THR A 264 -21.71 22.12 10.44
CA THR A 264 -20.86 23.14 11.05
C THR A 264 -20.16 22.64 12.32
N GLY A 265 -19.19 23.42 12.80
CA GLY A 265 -18.50 23.16 14.08
C GLY A 265 -19.01 24.02 15.23
N ALA A 266 -20.25 24.54 15.14
CA ALA A 266 -20.83 25.35 16.20
C ALA A 266 -21.05 24.51 17.47
N PRO A 267 -20.70 25.04 18.66
CA PRO A 267 -20.84 24.30 19.92
C PRO A 267 -22.30 24.24 20.42
N THR A 268 -23.18 25.07 19.87
CA THR A 268 -24.60 25.15 20.20
C THR A 268 -25.45 25.15 18.93
N PRO A 269 -26.76 24.82 19.03
CA PRO A 269 -27.68 24.99 17.92
C PRO A 269 -27.62 26.40 17.34
N ILE A 270 -27.67 26.48 16.01
CA ILE A 270 -27.69 27.72 15.22
C ILE A 270 -29.01 27.90 14.48
N LEU A 271 -29.74 26.80 14.24
CA LEU A 271 -31.06 26.81 13.65
C LEU A 271 -32.10 26.53 14.74
N HIS A 272 -33.00 27.47 14.94
CA HIS A 272 -34.04 27.46 15.96
C HIS A 272 -35.43 27.61 15.32
N PRO A 273 -36.53 27.27 16.01
CA PRO A 273 -37.87 27.32 15.44
C PRO A 273 -38.27 28.68 14.83
N ASN A 274 -37.81 29.77 15.44
CA ASN A 274 -38.05 31.15 14.96
C ASN A 274 -37.34 31.49 13.64
N HIS A 275 -36.31 30.73 13.24
CA HIS A 275 -35.63 30.89 11.96
C HIS A 275 -36.37 30.19 10.81
N ILE A 276 -37.28 29.27 11.13
CA ILE A 276 -38.02 28.52 10.13
C ILE A 276 -39.20 29.37 9.64
N PRO A 277 -39.35 29.59 8.33
CA PRO A 277 -40.44 30.38 7.78
C PRO A 277 -41.80 29.83 8.21
N SER A 278 -42.68 30.69 8.68
CA SER A 278 -44.08 30.38 8.95
C SER A 278 -44.86 30.25 7.63
N GLY A 279 -45.46 29.08 7.38
CA GLY A 279 -46.29 28.83 6.19
C GLY A 279 -46.68 27.35 6.06
N ASP A 280 -47.77 27.07 5.34
CA ASP A 280 -48.18 25.69 5.07
C ASP A 280 -47.25 25.03 4.03
N ARG A 281 -46.29 24.22 4.53
CA ARG A 281 -45.34 23.46 3.70
C ARG A 281 -45.76 22.01 3.48
N ARG A 282 -47.04 21.65 3.71
CA ARG A 282 -47.51 20.26 3.55
C ARG A 282 -47.28 19.70 2.15
N GLN A 283 -47.24 20.53 1.12
CA GLN A 283 -47.00 20.11 -0.27
C GLN A 283 -45.50 20.02 -0.64
N THR A 284 -44.62 20.74 0.06
CA THR A 284 -43.16 20.77 -0.19
C THR A 284 -42.39 20.82 1.14
N PRO A 285 -42.22 19.67 1.81
CA PRO A 285 -41.59 19.63 3.12
C PRO A 285 -40.14 20.12 3.07
N LEU A 286 -39.71 20.79 4.14
CA LEU A 286 -38.32 21.21 4.33
C LEU A 286 -37.56 20.12 5.10
N VAL A 287 -36.62 19.47 4.42
CA VAL A 287 -35.84 18.36 4.99
C VAL A 287 -34.52 18.89 5.55
N PHE A 288 -34.29 18.73 6.85
CA PHE A 288 -33.00 18.96 7.48
C PHE A 288 -32.27 17.63 7.69
N VAL A 289 -30.99 17.64 7.36
CA VAL A 289 -30.05 16.57 7.71
C VAL A 289 -28.95 17.19 8.57
N ASP A 290 -29.04 17.02 9.89
CA ASP A 290 -28.07 17.53 10.85
C ASP A 290 -26.97 16.49 11.13
N VAL A 291 -25.80 16.71 10.55
CA VAL A 291 -24.62 15.87 10.72
C VAL A 291 -23.56 16.54 11.60
N ALA A 292 -23.91 17.60 12.32
CA ALA A 292 -23.03 18.27 13.26
C ALA A 292 -22.99 17.57 14.62
N LEU A 293 -21.83 17.62 15.29
CA LEU A 293 -21.64 17.10 16.63
C LEU A 293 -20.88 18.12 17.49
N PRO A 294 -21.52 18.78 18.48
CA PRO A 294 -22.93 18.67 18.89
C PRO A 294 -23.93 19.13 17.82
N ARG A 295 -25.21 18.75 17.96
CA ARG A 295 -26.30 19.08 17.01
C ARG A 295 -26.41 20.59 16.81
N ASN A 296 -26.63 21.01 15.57
CA ASN A 296 -26.69 22.40 15.17
C ASN A 296 -28.12 22.86 14.82
N VAL A 297 -29.07 21.93 14.73
CA VAL A 297 -30.51 22.19 14.65
C VAL A 297 -31.15 21.93 16.01
N ALA A 298 -31.87 22.90 16.54
CA ALA A 298 -32.57 22.76 17.81
C ALA A 298 -33.70 21.71 17.68
N PRO A 299 -33.90 20.81 18.66
CA PRO A 299 -34.89 19.74 18.57
C PRO A 299 -36.33 20.22 18.26
N GLY A 300 -36.70 21.41 18.76
CA GLY A 300 -38.01 22.01 18.51
C GLY A 300 -38.31 22.30 17.03
N VAL A 301 -37.30 22.36 16.15
CA VAL A 301 -37.48 22.53 14.71
C VAL A 301 -38.22 21.33 14.09
N GLY A 302 -37.97 20.11 14.58
CA GLY A 302 -38.63 18.90 14.08
C GLY A 302 -40.13 18.83 14.41
N GLY A 303 -40.62 19.65 15.34
CA GLY A 303 -42.05 19.73 15.69
C GLY A 303 -42.86 20.66 14.78
N ILE A 304 -42.22 21.37 13.85
CA ILE A 304 -42.89 22.32 12.98
C ILE A 304 -43.58 21.57 11.83
N PRO A 305 -44.89 21.81 11.58
CA PRO A 305 -45.60 21.18 10.46
C PRO A 305 -44.90 21.41 9.11
N GLY A 306 -44.64 20.32 8.38
CA GLY A 306 -43.93 20.38 7.09
C GLY A 306 -42.40 20.40 7.18
N VAL A 307 -41.83 20.21 8.38
CA VAL A 307 -40.38 20.01 8.57
C VAL A 307 -40.08 18.53 8.83
N VAL A 308 -39.03 18.00 8.18
CA VAL A 308 -38.49 16.67 8.44
C VAL A 308 -37.07 16.82 8.94
N LEU A 309 -36.81 16.50 10.20
CA LEU A 309 -35.46 16.53 10.77
C LEU A 309 -34.87 15.12 10.82
N ARG A 310 -33.67 14.96 10.27
CA ARG A 310 -32.87 13.74 10.28
C ARG A 310 -31.50 14.03 10.86
N ASP A 311 -30.93 13.05 11.54
CA ASP A 311 -29.57 13.12 12.05
C ASP A 311 -28.62 12.16 11.33
N LEU A 312 -27.42 12.02 11.87
CA LEU A 312 -26.38 11.13 11.34
C LEU A 312 -26.84 9.67 11.24
N ASP A 313 -27.61 9.20 12.23
CA ASP A 313 -28.01 7.79 12.31
C ASP A 313 -29.08 7.46 11.26
N ASP A 314 -29.90 8.44 10.89
CA ASP A 314 -30.94 8.32 9.86
C ASP A 314 -30.40 8.23 8.41
N VAL A 315 -29.19 8.76 8.16
CA VAL A 315 -28.64 8.88 6.79
C VAL A 315 -27.62 7.80 6.45
N HIS A 316 -27.15 7.05 7.43
CA HIS A 316 -26.18 6.00 7.20
C HIS A 316 -26.85 4.79 6.52
N PRO A 317 -26.29 4.24 5.41
CA PRO A 317 -26.79 2.98 4.86
C PRO A 317 -26.66 1.86 5.88
N GLU A 318 -27.60 0.91 5.86
CA GLU A 318 -27.55 -0.27 6.72
C GLU A 318 -26.20 -0.97 6.57
N ALA A 319 -25.57 -1.32 7.70
CA ALA A 319 -24.24 -1.94 7.71
C ALA A 319 -24.15 -3.19 6.80
N GLY A 320 -25.26 -3.92 6.64
CA GLY A 320 -25.34 -5.10 5.76
C GLY A 320 -25.19 -4.78 4.27
N GLN A 321 -25.71 -3.64 3.79
CA GLN A 321 -25.61 -3.26 2.37
C GLN A 321 -24.18 -2.84 2.00
N VAL A 322 -23.50 -2.13 2.92
CA VAL A 322 -22.10 -1.74 2.75
C VAL A 322 -21.19 -2.97 2.68
N GLU A 323 -21.42 -3.94 3.55
CA GLU A 323 -20.63 -5.17 3.57
C GLU A 323 -20.87 -6.02 2.32
N ALA A 324 -22.12 -6.15 1.87
CA ALA A 324 -22.47 -6.87 0.65
C ALA A 324 -21.80 -6.26 -0.61
N ALA A 325 -21.80 -4.92 -0.72
CA ALA A 325 -21.11 -4.22 -1.81
C ALA A 325 -19.59 -4.47 -1.81
N ARG A 326 -18.96 -4.41 -0.64
CA ARG A 326 -17.52 -4.71 -0.50
C ARG A 326 -17.20 -6.15 -0.85
N GLN A 327 -18.02 -7.09 -0.42
CA GLN A 327 -17.88 -8.50 -0.76
C GLN A 327 -17.99 -8.71 -2.28
N GLY A 328 -18.92 -8.02 -2.95
CA GLY A 328 -19.08 -8.03 -4.41
C GLY A 328 -17.88 -7.47 -5.17
N ALA A 329 -17.07 -6.60 -4.56
CA ALA A 329 -15.88 -6.00 -5.17
C ALA A 329 -14.62 -6.87 -5.07
N ILE A 330 -14.63 -7.96 -4.29
CA ILE A 330 -13.47 -8.85 -4.11
C ILE A 330 -12.92 -9.40 -5.43
N PRO A 331 -13.75 -9.90 -6.38
CA PRO A 331 -13.25 -10.41 -7.65
C PRO A 331 -12.46 -9.36 -8.46
N ALA A 332 -12.94 -8.12 -8.50
CA ALA A 332 -12.26 -7.01 -9.16
C ALA A 332 -10.92 -6.68 -8.48
N ALA A 333 -10.90 -6.67 -7.13
CA ALA A 333 -9.67 -6.47 -6.38
C ALA A 333 -8.64 -7.59 -6.64
N GLU A 334 -9.08 -8.85 -6.70
CA GLU A 334 -8.20 -9.99 -7.01
C GLU A 334 -7.63 -9.94 -8.43
N ILE A 335 -8.32 -9.32 -9.40
CA ILE A 335 -7.77 -9.07 -10.74
C ILE A 335 -6.56 -8.13 -10.63
N VAL A 336 -6.72 -7.00 -9.94
CA VAL A 336 -5.62 -6.04 -9.69
C VAL A 336 -4.46 -6.72 -8.96
N ILE A 337 -4.73 -7.53 -7.93
CA ILE A 337 -3.70 -8.28 -7.21
C ILE A 337 -2.93 -9.21 -8.16
N ARG A 338 -3.64 -9.93 -9.05
CA ARG A 338 -3.02 -10.88 -9.98
C ARG A 338 -2.11 -10.18 -11.00
N GLU A 339 -2.50 -9.01 -11.48
CA GLU A 339 -1.68 -8.21 -12.40
C GLU A 339 -0.38 -7.73 -11.75
N GLU A 340 -0.47 -7.16 -10.54
CA GLU A 340 0.71 -6.68 -9.80
C GLU A 340 1.62 -7.84 -9.38
N LEU A 341 1.04 -8.99 -9.02
CA LEU A 341 1.78 -10.21 -8.74
C LEU A 341 2.59 -10.67 -9.96
N ARG A 342 1.97 -10.68 -11.15
CA ARG A 342 2.64 -11.05 -12.40
C ARG A 342 3.83 -10.12 -12.67
N GLY A 343 3.63 -8.81 -12.55
CA GLY A 343 4.72 -7.83 -12.73
C GLY A 343 5.87 -7.99 -11.72
N PHE A 344 5.58 -8.47 -10.51
CA PHE A 344 6.62 -8.83 -9.54
C PHE A 344 7.36 -10.12 -9.95
N GLN A 345 6.64 -11.14 -10.40
CA GLN A 345 7.22 -12.41 -10.85
C GLN A 345 8.12 -12.23 -12.08
N GLU A 346 7.71 -11.43 -13.06
CA GLU A 346 8.52 -11.08 -14.25
C GLU A 346 9.81 -10.35 -13.87
N TRP A 347 9.74 -9.46 -12.88
CA TRP A 347 10.92 -8.79 -12.35
C TRP A 347 11.86 -9.80 -11.66
N ARG A 348 11.29 -10.71 -10.87
CA ARG A 348 12.07 -11.73 -10.15
C ARG A 348 12.75 -12.71 -11.11
N SER A 349 12.07 -13.16 -12.17
CA SER A 349 12.67 -14.03 -13.18
C SER A 349 13.84 -13.35 -13.91
N THR A 350 13.78 -12.01 -14.08
CA THR A 350 14.89 -11.24 -14.65
C THR A 350 16.14 -11.29 -13.77
N ILE A 351 15.99 -11.24 -12.44
CA ILE A 351 17.11 -11.38 -11.50
C ILE A 351 17.65 -12.81 -11.53
N GLY A 352 16.76 -13.82 -11.47
CA GLY A 352 17.15 -15.22 -11.54
C GLY A 352 17.93 -15.56 -12.81
N ALA A 353 17.45 -15.12 -13.97
CA ALA A 353 18.13 -15.29 -15.25
C ALA A 353 19.52 -14.63 -15.26
N SER A 354 19.63 -13.40 -14.73
CA SER A 354 20.92 -12.72 -14.63
C SER A 354 21.90 -13.43 -13.71
N GLN A 355 21.43 -14.02 -12.61
CA GLN A 355 22.26 -14.78 -11.67
C GLN A 355 22.70 -16.11 -12.29
N ALA A 356 21.77 -16.86 -12.90
CA ALA A 356 22.08 -18.14 -13.52
C ALA A 356 23.10 -18.01 -14.66
N LEU A 357 23.00 -16.94 -15.44
CA LEU A 357 23.88 -16.68 -16.56
C LEU A 357 25.19 -15.99 -16.19
N ARG A 358 25.42 -15.68 -14.90
CA ARG A 358 26.64 -15.00 -14.44
C ARG A 358 27.93 -15.71 -14.87
N PRO A 359 28.08 -17.05 -14.72
CA PRO A 359 29.33 -17.74 -15.07
C PRO A 359 29.64 -17.62 -16.57
N LEU A 360 28.61 -17.79 -17.41
CA LEU A 360 28.74 -17.61 -18.85
C LEU A 360 29.12 -16.17 -19.22
N ARG A 361 28.50 -15.18 -18.57
CA ARG A 361 28.83 -13.77 -18.80
C ARG A 361 30.27 -13.45 -18.42
N GLU A 362 30.75 -13.96 -17.29
CA GLU A 362 32.13 -13.77 -16.84
C GLU A 362 33.13 -14.41 -17.80
N LEU A 363 32.86 -15.64 -18.28
CA LEU A 363 33.66 -16.29 -19.31
C LEU A 363 33.73 -15.48 -20.61
N VAL A 364 32.60 -15.02 -21.12
CA VAL A 364 32.57 -14.23 -22.37
C VAL A 364 33.36 -12.93 -22.22
N LEU A 365 33.23 -12.25 -21.07
CA LEU A 365 34.00 -11.04 -20.78
C LEU A 365 35.51 -11.33 -20.75
N ASP A 366 35.92 -12.38 -20.04
CA ASP A 366 37.31 -12.78 -19.91
C ASP A 366 37.94 -13.17 -21.26
N VAL A 367 37.28 -14.05 -22.02
CA VAL A 367 37.73 -14.43 -23.37
C VAL A 367 37.83 -13.22 -24.29
N THR A 368 36.80 -12.38 -24.34
CA THR A 368 36.82 -11.20 -25.23
C THR A 368 37.91 -10.21 -24.85
N ARG A 369 38.18 -10.01 -23.55
CA ARG A 369 39.27 -9.14 -23.08
C ARG A 369 40.63 -9.67 -23.54
N ARG A 370 40.87 -10.97 -23.42
CA ARG A 370 42.13 -11.60 -23.84
C ARG A 370 42.33 -11.44 -25.35
N GLU A 371 41.33 -11.84 -26.13
CA GLU A 371 41.43 -11.83 -27.59
C GLU A 371 41.56 -10.41 -28.18
N VAL A 372 40.79 -9.45 -27.66
CA VAL A 372 40.88 -8.05 -28.13
C VAL A 372 42.14 -7.37 -27.59
N GLY A 373 42.58 -7.72 -26.37
CA GLY A 373 43.81 -7.20 -25.78
C GLY A 373 45.09 -7.58 -26.54
N TYR A 374 45.08 -8.66 -27.33
CA TYR A 374 46.18 -8.95 -28.25
C TYR A 374 46.29 -7.97 -29.42
N THR A 375 45.19 -7.30 -29.78
CA THR A 375 45.10 -6.44 -30.98
C THR A 375 44.96 -4.95 -30.67
N SER A 376 44.41 -4.58 -29.51
CA SER A 376 44.34 -3.20 -29.01
C SER A 376 45.00 -3.10 -27.63
N ARG A 377 45.85 -2.07 -27.44
CA ARG A 377 46.55 -1.79 -26.17
C ARG A 377 45.82 -0.76 -25.30
N GLU A 378 44.65 -0.29 -25.74
CA GLU A 378 43.83 0.66 -24.97
C GLU A 378 42.81 -0.11 -24.12
N ASP A 379 43.05 -0.16 -22.82
CA ASP A 379 42.21 -0.90 -21.85
C ASP A 379 40.73 -0.48 -21.89
N GLU A 380 40.46 0.81 -22.11
CA GLU A 380 39.09 1.33 -22.23
C GLU A 380 38.38 0.80 -23.47
N GLU A 381 39.10 0.66 -24.59
CA GLU A 381 38.52 0.14 -25.82
C GLU A 381 38.24 -1.37 -25.71
N VAL A 382 39.18 -2.12 -25.15
CA VAL A 382 39.06 -3.56 -24.87
C VAL A 382 37.83 -3.82 -23.98
N GLU A 383 37.69 -3.08 -22.89
CA GLU A 383 36.56 -3.24 -21.97
C GLU A 383 35.21 -2.87 -22.64
N ARG A 384 35.19 -1.81 -23.47
CA ARG A 384 33.99 -1.40 -24.21
C ARG A 384 33.58 -2.46 -25.25
N VAL A 385 34.53 -3.10 -25.93
CA VAL A 385 34.24 -4.20 -26.87
C VAL A 385 33.76 -5.44 -26.11
N ALA A 386 34.46 -5.84 -25.04
CA ALA A 386 34.08 -6.98 -24.21
C ALA A 386 32.64 -6.86 -23.67
N ARG A 387 32.27 -5.69 -23.13
CA ARG A 387 30.90 -5.43 -22.67
C ARG A 387 29.86 -5.52 -23.78
N ARG A 388 30.16 -5.03 -24.99
CA ARG A 388 29.24 -5.09 -26.13
C ARG A 388 29.06 -6.51 -26.66
N VAL A 389 30.13 -7.29 -26.74
CA VAL A 389 30.08 -8.71 -27.14
C VAL A 389 29.28 -9.50 -26.10
N ALA A 390 29.60 -9.34 -24.81
CA ALA A 390 28.84 -9.95 -23.73
C ALA A 390 27.36 -9.58 -23.82
N ALA A 391 27.01 -8.30 -23.93
CA ALA A 391 25.61 -7.88 -24.06
C ALA A 391 24.88 -8.55 -25.25
N LYS A 392 25.53 -8.68 -26.42
CA LYS A 392 24.93 -9.34 -27.59
C LYS A 392 24.74 -10.84 -27.40
N ILE A 393 25.74 -11.52 -26.84
CA ILE A 393 25.67 -12.97 -26.57
C ILE A 393 24.63 -13.27 -25.49
N MET A 394 24.58 -12.45 -24.44
CA MET A 394 23.64 -12.63 -23.32
C MET A 394 22.19 -12.31 -23.70
N ALA A 395 21.93 -11.55 -24.76
CA ALA A 395 20.58 -11.11 -25.12
C ALA A 395 19.60 -12.27 -25.34
N ARG A 396 19.97 -13.28 -26.15
CA ARG A 396 19.07 -14.42 -26.44
C ARG A 396 18.87 -15.34 -25.23
N PRO A 397 19.91 -15.76 -24.49
CA PRO A 397 19.74 -16.54 -23.26
C PRO A 397 18.90 -15.82 -22.19
N MET A 398 19.07 -14.51 -22.02
CA MET A 398 18.27 -13.71 -21.09
C MET A 398 16.78 -13.69 -21.47
N ILE A 399 16.47 -13.54 -22.76
CA ILE A 399 15.08 -13.57 -23.25
C ILE A 399 14.49 -14.98 -23.09
N ALA A 400 15.21 -16.01 -23.53
CA ALA A 400 14.77 -17.40 -23.45
C ALA A 400 14.46 -17.82 -22.00
N LEU A 401 15.31 -17.44 -21.03
CA LEU A 401 15.06 -17.73 -19.63
C LEU A 401 13.87 -16.96 -19.07
N ARG A 402 13.69 -15.69 -19.46
CA ARG A 402 12.52 -14.91 -19.02
C ARG A 402 11.21 -15.46 -19.59
N GLU A 403 11.23 -15.93 -20.82
CA GLU A 403 10.05 -16.46 -21.54
C GLU A 403 9.75 -17.91 -21.22
N SER A 404 10.74 -18.69 -20.79
CA SER A 404 10.58 -20.11 -20.44
C SER A 404 9.55 -20.34 -19.33
N GLY A 405 9.24 -19.32 -18.54
CA GLY A 405 8.42 -19.48 -17.33
C GLY A 405 9.10 -20.39 -16.31
N ALA A 406 10.40 -20.66 -16.47
CA ALA A 406 11.18 -21.55 -15.63
C ALA A 406 10.99 -21.15 -14.17
N ASP A 407 10.66 -22.15 -13.35
CA ASP A 407 10.56 -21.93 -11.93
C ASP A 407 11.95 -21.67 -11.34
N GLN A 408 11.96 -21.33 -10.05
CA GLN A 408 13.21 -20.98 -9.38
C GLN A 408 14.17 -22.18 -9.30
N ASP A 409 13.67 -23.42 -9.31
CA ASP A 409 14.48 -24.63 -9.22
C ASP A 409 15.16 -24.94 -10.56
N GLU A 410 14.47 -24.74 -11.67
CA GLU A 410 15.01 -24.85 -13.03
C GLU A 410 16.11 -23.81 -13.28
N VAL A 411 15.84 -22.55 -12.91
CA VAL A 411 16.84 -21.46 -13.02
C VAL A 411 18.07 -21.77 -12.14
N THR A 412 17.85 -22.33 -10.95
CA THR A 412 18.94 -22.77 -10.06
C THR A 412 19.72 -23.94 -10.66
N GLY A 413 19.04 -24.92 -11.25
CA GLY A 413 19.66 -26.07 -11.91
C GLY A 413 20.54 -25.63 -13.08
N LEU A 414 20.07 -24.68 -13.88
CA LEU A 414 20.87 -24.07 -14.93
C LEU A 414 22.07 -23.31 -14.38
N ALA A 415 21.90 -22.49 -13.34
CA ALA A 415 22.99 -21.77 -12.69
C ALA A 415 24.11 -22.73 -12.24
N ARG A 416 23.73 -23.81 -11.54
CA ARG A 416 24.66 -24.87 -11.10
C ARG A 416 25.35 -25.57 -12.27
N THR A 417 24.62 -25.81 -13.36
CA THR A 417 25.18 -26.43 -14.56
C THR A 417 26.20 -25.52 -15.23
N LEU A 418 25.87 -24.24 -15.40
CA LEU A 418 26.79 -23.25 -15.97
C LEU A 418 28.01 -23.02 -15.08
N GLU A 419 27.85 -23.02 -13.75
CA GLU A 419 28.96 -22.96 -12.80
C GLU A 419 29.88 -24.19 -12.95
N ARG A 420 29.32 -25.39 -13.10
CA ARG A 420 30.12 -26.61 -13.32
C ARG A 420 30.84 -26.61 -14.67
N LEU A 421 30.21 -26.10 -15.71
CA LEU A 421 30.77 -26.08 -17.07
C LEU A 421 31.80 -24.97 -17.27
N PHE A 422 31.62 -23.82 -16.60
CA PHE A 422 32.38 -22.60 -16.92
C PHE A 422 33.04 -21.92 -15.70
N GLY A 423 32.68 -22.28 -14.46
CA GLY A 423 33.17 -21.63 -13.24
C GLY A 423 34.62 -21.99 -12.87
N SER A 424 35.13 -23.15 -13.29
CA SER A 424 36.51 -23.58 -13.02
C SER A 424 37.57 -22.92 -13.91
N SER A 425 37.18 -22.31 -15.03
CA SER A 425 38.11 -21.66 -15.96
C SER A 425 38.67 -20.32 -15.44
N LEU A 426 38.19 -19.82 -14.30
CA LEU A 426 38.60 -18.54 -13.70
C LEU A 426 39.68 -18.65 -12.61
N THR A 427 39.97 -19.84 -12.08
CA THR A 427 40.94 -20.02 -10.98
C THR A 427 42.29 -20.59 -11.39
N THR A 428 42.45 -21.15 -12.59
CA THR A 428 43.67 -21.86 -13.00
C THR A 428 44.79 -20.99 -13.60
N HIS A 429 44.62 -19.67 -13.71
CA HIS A 429 45.56 -18.86 -14.52
C HIS A 429 46.22 -17.66 -13.83
N THR A 430 46.12 -17.52 -12.51
CA THR A 430 46.94 -16.53 -11.78
C THR A 430 48.36 -17.00 -11.44
N GLU A 431 48.72 -18.27 -11.66
CA GLU A 431 50.03 -18.81 -11.25
C GLU A 431 51.01 -19.19 -12.38
N ASN A 432 50.62 -19.16 -13.66
CA ASN A 432 51.51 -19.62 -14.76
C ASN A 432 52.14 -18.51 -15.62
N GLY A 433 52.26 -17.30 -15.07
CA GLY A 433 52.92 -16.16 -15.74
C GLY A 433 54.36 -15.90 -15.29
N CYS A 434 55.15 -16.93 -14.92
CA CYS A 434 56.58 -16.75 -14.66
C CYS A 434 57.38 -18.06 -14.68
N ARG A 435 57.62 -18.63 -15.87
CA ARG A 435 58.68 -19.61 -16.24
C ARG A 435 58.80 -19.57 -17.77
N ASP A 436 59.94 -19.50 -18.46
CA ASP A 436 61.36 -19.40 -18.17
C ASP A 436 62.03 -18.92 -19.48
N SER A 437 62.93 -17.93 -19.43
CA SER A 437 64.37 -18.00 -19.80
C SER A 437 64.74 -17.88 -21.30
N PRO A 438 65.99 -17.51 -21.68
CA PRO A 438 67.18 -17.19 -20.88
C PRO A 438 67.61 -15.71 -20.87
#